data_AF-A0A955AQP2-F1
#
_entry.id   AF-A0A955AQP2-F1
#
_cell.length_a   1.000
_cell.length_b   1.000
_cell.length_c   1.000
_cell.angle_alpha   90.00
_cell.angle_beta   90.00
_cell.angle_gamma   90.00
#
_symmetry.space_group_name_H-M   'P 1'
#
loop_
_entity.id
_entity.type
_entity.pdbx_description
1 polymer ?
#
loop_
_entity_poly.entity_id
_entity_poly.type
_entity_poly.pdbx_seq_one_letter_code
_entity_poly.pdbx_strand_id
1 'polypeptide(L)'
;MSMSGESSTDSWDFGAMFGIPQIDFDQHFFGRILAVHGDNVDVLLCQSDILITKGEYLEANRLLAKLTWLCPDHAIVFYNYACTSSVIGKISDALAAFEQAISLGYDDWARIEADSDLDNLRLLPEFEELIAAHSGESQSI
;
A
#
# COMPACT_ATOMS: atom_id res chain seq x y z
N MET A 1 15.13 -34.87 -37.45
CA MET A 1 15.25 -34.27 -36.11
C MET A 1 14.21 -33.17 -36.04
N SER A 2 13.31 -33.27 -35.06
CA SER A 2 12.13 -32.40 -34.91
C SER A 2 12.56 -30.94 -34.68
N MET A 3 11.97 -30.01 -35.44
CA MET A 3 11.95 -28.60 -35.07
C MET A 3 10.71 -28.36 -34.19
N SER A 4 10.94 -28.19 -32.90
CA SER A 4 10.05 -27.51 -31.96
C SER A 4 10.90 -26.38 -31.40
N GLY A 5 10.62 -25.10 -31.64
CA GLY A 5 9.34 -24.46 -31.38
C GLY A 5 9.53 -23.62 -30.13
N GLU A 6 10.31 -22.54 -30.24
CA GLU A 6 10.38 -21.50 -29.21
C GLU A 6 10.03 -20.18 -29.88
N SER A 7 8.80 -19.73 -29.62
CA SER A 7 8.39 -18.36 -29.86
C SER A 7 9.17 -17.46 -28.89
N SER A 8 10.25 -16.85 -29.38
CA SER A 8 10.90 -15.73 -28.72
C SER A 8 9.93 -14.55 -28.74
N THR A 9 9.09 -14.44 -27.71
CA THR A 9 8.58 -13.12 -27.34
C THR A 9 9.79 -12.38 -26.80
N ASP A 10 10.37 -11.53 -27.64
CA ASP A 10 11.37 -10.54 -27.24
C ASP A 10 10.78 -9.69 -26.11
N SER A 11 11.05 -10.14 -24.88
CA SER A 11 10.84 -9.42 -23.65
C SER A 11 11.93 -8.37 -23.59
N TRP A 12 11.63 -7.19 -24.12
CA TRP A 12 12.45 -6.00 -23.92
C TRP A 12 12.40 -5.62 -22.44
N ASP A 13 13.21 -6.31 -21.64
CA ASP A 13 13.49 -5.94 -20.26
C ASP A 13 14.42 -4.73 -20.30
N PHE A 14 13.80 -3.54 -20.38
CA PHE A 14 14.51 -2.27 -20.38
C PHE A 14 15.33 -2.06 -19.09
N GLY A 15 14.95 -2.67 -17.98
CA GLY A 15 15.73 -2.67 -16.73
C GLY A 15 17.07 -3.38 -16.89
N ALA A 16 17.08 -4.54 -17.55
CA ALA A 16 18.30 -5.26 -17.88
C ALA A 16 19.20 -4.52 -18.88
N MET A 17 18.63 -3.73 -19.79
CA MET A 17 19.37 -3.02 -20.86
C MET A 17 20.13 -1.78 -20.35
N PHE A 18 19.64 -1.10 -19.32
CA PHE A 18 20.23 0.14 -18.79
C PHE A 18 20.86 0.00 -17.39
N GLY A 19 20.77 -1.18 -16.76
CA GLY A 19 21.37 -1.44 -15.45
C GLY A 19 20.70 -0.68 -14.30
N ILE A 20 19.46 -0.24 -14.48
CA ILE A 20 18.63 0.38 -13.45
C ILE A 20 17.59 -0.65 -13.03
N PRO A 21 17.47 -1.00 -11.74
CA PRO A 21 16.37 -1.83 -11.26
C PRO A 21 15.03 -1.27 -11.72
N GLN A 22 14.12 -2.11 -12.21
CA GLN A 22 12.82 -1.68 -12.75
C GLN A 22 12.08 -0.73 -11.79
N ILE A 23 12.15 -1.00 -10.49
CA ILE A 23 11.55 -0.18 -9.43
C ILE A 23 12.08 1.28 -9.38
N ASP A 24 13.36 1.50 -9.70
CA ASP A 24 13.95 2.84 -9.73
C ASP A 24 13.50 3.62 -10.97
N PHE A 25 13.37 2.94 -12.11
CA PHE A 25 12.77 3.53 -13.31
C PHE A 25 11.32 3.92 -13.05
N ASP A 26 10.52 3.00 -12.47
CA ASP A 26 9.10 3.23 -12.20
C ASP A 26 8.90 4.40 -11.24
N GLN A 27 9.68 4.46 -10.14
CA GLN A 27 9.64 5.59 -9.21
C GLN A 27 9.89 6.93 -9.92
N HIS A 28 10.88 6.96 -10.80
CA HIS A 28 11.22 8.16 -11.56
C HIS A 28 10.10 8.52 -12.54
N PHE A 29 9.63 7.55 -13.32
CA PHE A 29 8.60 7.72 -14.33
C PHE A 29 7.30 8.24 -13.73
N PHE A 30 6.78 7.58 -12.69
CA PHE A 30 5.56 8.00 -12.01
C PHE A 30 5.74 9.35 -11.28
N GLY A 31 6.91 9.60 -10.69
CA GLY A 31 7.25 10.91 -10.12
C GLY A 31 7.15 12.05 -11.14
N ARG A 32 7.56 11.82 -12.40
CA ARG A 32 7.42 12.80 -13.50
C ARG A 32 5.98 13.02 -13.90
N ILE A 33 5.13 12.00 -13.84
CA ILE A 33 3.69 12.15 -14.11
C ILE A 33 3.05 12.97 -12.99
N LEU A 34 3.34 12.67 -11.72
CA LEU A 34 2.81 13.40 -10.57
C LEU A 34 3.23 14.88 -10.54
N ALA A 35 4.40 15.22 -11.10
CA ALA A 35 4.83 16.60 -11.25
C ALA A 35 3.90 17.43 -12.17
N VAL A 36 3.14 16.78 -13.07
CA VAL A 36 2.19 17.42 -13.99
C VAL A 36 0.74 17.18 -13.56
N HIS A 37 0.45 15.96 -13.11
CA HIS A 37 -0.88 15.49 -12.69
C HIS A 37 -0.83 14.99 -11.26
N GLY A 38 -0.65 15.91 -10.31
CA GLY A 38 -0.41 15.57 -8.91
C GLY A 38 -1.54 14.83 -8.21
N ASP A 39 -2.76 14.89 -8.73
CA ASP A 39 -3.96 14.25 -8.15
C ASP A 39 -4.36 12.96 -8.89
N ASN A 40 -3.51 12.45 -9.79
CA ASN A 40 -3.79 11.18 -10.46
C ASN A 40 -3.72 10.03 -9.44
N VAL A 41 -4.89 9.48 -9.10
CA VAL A 41 -5.07 8.46 -8.06
C VAL A 41 -4.27 7.19 -8.35
N ASP A 42 -4.35 6.66 -9.57
CA ASP A 42 -3.66 5.42 -9.94
C ASP A 42 -2.15 5.57 -9.81
N VAL A 43 -1.61 6.71 -10.27
CA VAL A 43 -0.17 6.99 -10.19
C VAL A 43 0.27 7.24 -8.75
N LEU A 44 -0.56 7.88 -7.93
CA LEU A 44 -0.30 8.04 -6.50
C LEU A 44 -0.24 6.68 -5.79
N LEU A 45 -1.14 5.74 -6.13
CA LEU A 45 -1.13 4.38 -5.60
C LEU A 45 0.16 3.64 -5.99
N CYS A 46 0.49 3.60 -7.28
CA CYS A 46 1.72 2.97 -7.77
C CYS A 46 2.97 3.58 -7.12
N GLN A 47 3.06 4.90 -7.04
CA GLN A 47 4.20 5.59 -6.44
C GLN A 47 4.30 5.29 -4.94
N SER A 48 3.18 5.23 -4.22
CA SER A 48 3.17 4.90 -2.78
C SER A 48 3.69 3.50 -2.53
N ASP A 49 3.24 2.51 -3.32
CA ASP A 49 3.66 1.12 -3.22
C ASP A 49 5.17 0.95 -3.48
N ILE A 50 5.69 1.63 -4.51
CA ILE A 50 7.12 1.68 -4.81
C ILE A 50 7.91 2.27 -3.64
N LEU A 51 7.44 3.38 -3.06
CA LEU A 51 8.11 4.02 -1.92
C LEU A 51 8.10 3.12 -0.68
N ILE A 52 6.99 2.43 -0.40
CA ILE A 52 6.90 1.43 0.69
C ILE A 52 7.91 0.31 0.47
N THR A 53 7.94 -0.26 -0.74
CA THR A 53 8.86 -1.36 -1.12
C THR A 53 10.33 -0.96 -0.96
N LYS A 54 10.65 0.32 -1.20
CA LYS A 54 11.99 0.87 -1.01
C LYS A 54 12.30 1.30 0.44
N GLY A 55 11.33 1.22 1.36
CA GLY A 55 11.47 1.67 2.74
C GLY A 55 11.44 3.20 2.91
N GLU A 56 11.00 3.95 1.89
CA GLU A 56 10.86 5.40 1.88
C GLU A 56 9.52 5.83 2.53
N TYR A 57 9.24 5.33 3.74
CA TYR A 57 7.93 5.41 4.38
C TYR A 57 7.42 6.84 4.61
N LEU A 58 8.30 7.81 4.88
CA LEU A 58 7.89 9.21 5.09
C LEU A 58 7.26 9.82 3.84
N GLU A 59 7.78 9.50 2.66
CA GLU A 59 7.24 10.01 1.40
C GLU A 59 5.99 9.23 0.99
N ALA A 60 6.00 7.90 1.15
CA ALA A 60 4.82 7.08 0.97
C ALA A 60 3.64 7.59 1.82
N ASN A 61 3.89 7.90 3.09
CA ASN A 61 2.88 8.44 4.00
C ASN A 61 2.28 9.76 3.50
N ARG A 62 3.04 10.61 2.81
CA ARG A 62 2.51 11.86 2.25
C ARG A 62 1.57 11.60 1.09
N LEU A 63 1.91 10.66 0.22
CA LEU A 63 1.07 10.28 -0.92
C LEU A 63 -0.20 9.56 -0.45
N LEU A 64 -0.08 8.64 0.51
CA LEU A 64 -1.22 7.96 1.12
C LEU A 64 -2.14 8.92 1.87
N ALA A 65 -1.59 9.87 2.64
CA ALA A 65 -2.39 10.91 3.28
C ALA A 65 -3.14 11.76 2.25
N LYS A 66 -2.60 11.96 1.06
CA LYS A 66 -3.31 12.64 -0.04
C LYS A 66 -4.41 11.75 -0.63
N LEU A 67 -4.12 10.47 -0.82
CA LEU A 67 -5.08 9.50 -1.34
C LEU A 67 -6.31 9.35 -0.42
N THR A 68 -6.17 9.45 0.90
CA THR A 68 -7.33 9.40 1.82
C THR A 68 -8.30 10.58 1.61
N TRP A 69 -7.81 11.73 1.15
CA TRP A 69 -8.68 12.86 0.77
C TRP A 69 -9.33 12.69 -0.61
N LEU A 70 -8.60 12.09 -1.55
CA LEU A 70 -9.08 11.88 -2.92
C LEU A 70 -10.06 10.70 -3.03
N CYS A 71 -9.87 9.69 -2.17
CA CYS A 71 -10.59 8.41 -2.18
C CYS A 71 -11.12 8.11 -0.76
N PRO A 72 -12.09 8.89 -0.25
CA PRO A 72 -12.57 8.77 1.12
C PRO A 72 -13.33 7.46 1.41
N ASP A 73 -13.69 6.70 0.37
CA ASP A 73 -14.41 5.43 0.41
C ASP A 73 -13.52 4.21 0.09
N HIS A 74 -12.20 4.40 -0.05
CA HIS A 74 -11.29 3.33 -0.46
C HIS A 74 -10.61 2.65 0.73
N ALA A 75 -11.19 1.55 1.22
CA ALA A 75 -10.73 0.83 2.41
C ALA A 75 -9.22 0.49 2.39
N ILE A 76 -8.70 -0.01 1.27
CA ILE A 76 -7.28 -0.38 1.11
C ILE A 76 -6.34 0.85 1.23
N VAL A 77 -6.76 2.05 0.78
CA VAL A 77 -5.95 3.27 0.92
C VAL A 77 -5.77 3.60 2.40
N PHE A 78 -6.86 3.53 3.17
CA PHE A 78 -6.83 3.74 4.61
C PHE A 78 -6.01 2.68 5.33
N TYR A 79 -6.11 1.40 4.93
CA TYR A 79 -5.28 0.33 5.50
C TYR A 79 -3.79 0.58 5.25
N ASN A 80 -3.39 0.87 4.01
CA ASN A 80 -2.00 1.17 3.67
C ASN A 80 -1.49 2.43 4.40
N TYR A 81 -2.36 3.44 4.55
CA TYR A 81 -2.05 4.64 5.33
C TYR A 81 -1.84 4.31 6.82
N ALA A 82 -2.65 3.42 7.39
CA ALA A 82 -2.52 2.94 8.75
C ALA A 82 -1.19 2.21 8.98
N CYS A 83 -0.87 1.21 8.15
CA CYS A 83 0.39 0.47 8.22
C CYS A 83 1.60 1.42 8.10
N THR A 84 1.62 2.27 7.08
CA THR A 84 2.73 3.20 6.85
C THR A 84 2.88 4.20 8.01
N SER A 85 1.77 4.73 8.53
CA SER A 85 1.77 5.65 9.68
C SER A 85 2.27 4.97 10.95
N SER A 86 1.90 3.70 11.16
CA SER A 86 2.33 2.89 12.30
C SER A 86 3.84 2.67 12.26
N VAL A 87 4.40 2.29 11.10
CA VAL A 87 5.86 2.08 10.92
C VAL A 87 6.67 3.34 11.26
N ILE A 88 6.20 4.52 10.87
CA ILE A 88 6.90 5.80 11.15
C ILE A 88 6.57 6.40 12.52
N GLY A 89 5.78 5.70 13.35
CA GLY A 89 5.46 6.13 14.72
C GLY A 89 4.38 7.21 14.82
N LYS A 90 3.60 7.47 13.76
CA LYS A 90 2.44 8.36 13.80
C LYS A 90 1.21 7.61 14.30
N ILE A 91 1.25 7.24 15.58
CA ILE A 91 0.32 6.27 16.17
C ILE A 91 -1.14 6.73 16.11
N SER A 92 -1.42 8.01 16.37
CA SER A 92 -2.78 8.54 16.31
C SER A 92 -3.36 8.53 14.89
N ASP A 93 -2.55 8.90 13.88
CA ASP A 93 -2.97 8.85 12.47
C ASP A 93 -3.19 7.41 12.03
N ALA A 94 -2.32 6.50 12.46
CA ALA A 94 -2.40 5.08 12.14
C ALA A 94 -3.68 4.45 12.68
N LEU A 95 -4.03 4.69 13.95
CA LEU A 95 -5.23 4.15 14.57
C LEU A 95 -6.51 4.65 13.89
N ALA A 96 -6.59 5.96 13.64
CA ALA A 96 -7.75 6.56 12.97
C ALA A 96 -7.92 6.03 11.52
N ALA A 97 -6.81 5.86 10.81
CA ALA A 97 -6.84 5.30 9.47
C ALA A 97 -7.24 3.82 9.47
N PHE A 98 -6.78 3.05 10.46
CA PHE A 98 -7.14 1.64 10.61
C PHE A 98 -8.64 1.47 10.89
N GLU A 99 -9.18 2.25 11.83
CA GLU A 99 -10.61 2.29 12.13
C GLU A 99 -11.43 2.61 10.87
N GLN A 100 -11.00 3.63 10.11
CA GLN A 100 -11.67 3.99 8.86
C GLN A 100 -11.60 2.85 7.83
N ALA A 101 -10.47 2.16 7.70
CA ALA A 101 -10.31 1.04 6.78
C ALA A 101 -11.32 -0.09 7.08
N ILE A 102 -11.44 -0.49 8.35
CA ILE A 102 -12.40 -1.53 8.77
C ILE A 102 -13.84 -1.05 8.56
N SER A 103 -14.15 0.21 8.90
CA SER A 103 -15.49 0.77 8.71
C SER A 103 -15.94 0.81 7.23
N LEU A 104 -14.97 0.91 6.32
CA LEU A 104 -15.16 0.85 4.86
C LEU A 104 -15.20 -0.59 4.32
N GLY A 105 -15.08 -1.60 5.18
CA GLY A 105 -15.18 -3.01 4.84
C GLY A 105 -13.86 -3.71 4.53
N TYR A 106 -12.72 -3.18 4.98
CA TYR A 106 -11.47 -3.96 4.93
C TYR A 106 -11.56 -5.15 5.89
N ASP A 107 -11.46 -6.37 5.36
CA ASP A 107 -11.78 -7.62 6.07
C ASP A 107 -10.71 -8.72 5.93
N ASP A 108 -9.51 -8.39 5.42
CA ASP A 108 -8.39 -9.33 5.38
C ASP A 108 -7.78 -9.50 6.79
N TRP A 109 -8.51 -10.22 7.64
CA TRP A 109 -8.13 -10.48 9.03
C TRP A 109 -6.83 -11.27 9.15
N ALA A 110 -6.57 -12.17 8.20
CA ALA A 110 -5.31 -12.92 8.15
C ALA A 110 -4.12 -11.97 7.96
N ARG A 111 -4.28 -10.96 7.09
CA ARG A 111 -3.27 -9.92 6.93
C ARG A 111 -3.18 -9.04 8.17
N ILE A 112 -4.29 -8.58 8.75
CA ILE A 112 -4.29 -7.79 9.99
C ILE A 112 -3.54 -8.51 11.11
N GLU A 113 -3.68 -9.83 11.23
CA GLU A 113 -3.01 -10.61 12.27
C GLU A 113 -1.50 -10.73 12.01
N ALA A 114 -1.08 -10.94 10.76
CA ALA A 114 0.30 -11.23 10.40
C ALA A 114 1.15 -9.99 10.05
N ASP A 115 0.56 -8.84 9.73
CA ASP A 115 1.25 -7.66 9.21
C ASP A 115 2.06 -6.95 10.32
N SER A 116 3.39 -7.09 10.30
CA SER A 116 4.28 -6.47 11.28
C SER A 116 4.23 -4.94 11.28
N ASP A 117 3.74 -4.32 10.20
CA ASP A 117 3.62 -2.86 10.14
C ASP A 117 2.63 -2.33 11.19
N LEU A 118 1.70 -3.17 11.65
CA LEU A 118 0.73 -2.85 12.70
C LEU A 118 1.25 -3.11 14.12
N ASP A 119 2.51 -3.52 14.32
CA ASP A 119 3.05 -3.87 15.64
C ASP A 119 2.92 -2.74 16.66
N ASN A 120 3.12 -1.48 16.24
CA ASN A 120 2.96 -0.34 17.14
C ASN A 120 1.50 -0.09 17.53
N LEU A 121 0.54 -0.44 16.67
CA LEU A 121 -0.88 -0.37 16.99
C LEU A 121 -1.33 -1.49 17.92
N ARG A 122 -0.76 -2.71 17.79
CA ARG A 122 -1.05 -3.84 18.68
C ARG A 122 -0.74 -3.59 20.16
N LEU A 123 0.05 -2.55 20.47
CA LEU A 123 0.35 -2.14 21.83
C LEU A 123 -0.76 -1.28 22.47
N LEU A 124 -1.76 -0.87 21.69
CA LEU A 124 -2.84 0.01 22.12
C LEU A 124 -4.07 -0.81 22.53
N PRO A 125 -4.66 -0.56 23.71
CA PRO A 125 -5.96 -1.13 24.08
C PRO A 125 -7.05 -0.82 23.05
N GLU A 126 -7.04 0.38 22.47
CA GLU A 126 -8.02 0.81 21.47
C GLU A 126 -7.97 -0.04 20.19
N PHE A 127 -6.78 -0.53 19.81
CA PHE A 127 -6.66 -1.43 18.67
C PHE A 127 -7.31 -2.78 18.97
N GLU A 128 -7.09 -3.34 20.16
CA GLU A 128 -7.72 -4.60 20.59
C GLU A 128 -9.25 -4.48 20.60
N GLU A 129 -9.78 -3.36 21.11
CA GLU A 129 -11.22 -3.07 21.10
C GLU A 129 -11.78 -3.01 19.66
N LEU A 130 -11.08 -2.34 18.74
CA LEU A 130 -11.47 -2.27 17.33
C LEU A 130 -11.53 -3.64 16.65
N ILE A 131 -10.52 -4.48 16.89
CA ILE A 131 -10.48 -5.85 16.34
C ILE A 131 -11.61 -6.69 16.92
N ALA A 132 -11.83 -6.64 18.24
CA ALA A 132 -12.86 -7.42 18.92
C ALA A 132 -14.27 -7.06 18.42
N ALA A 133 -14.51 -5.78 18.11
CA ALA A 133 -15.79 -5.30 17.60
C ALA A 133 -16.14 -5.83 16.19
N HIS A 134 -15.13 -6.08 15.33
CA HIS A 134 -15.37 -6.35 13.90
C HIS A 134 -14.97 -7.77 13.46
N SER A 135 -14.06 -8.45 14.16
CA SER A 135 -13.63 -9.82 13.83
C SER A 135 -14.72 -10.88 14.09
N GLY A 136 -15.69 -10.59 14.98
CA GLY A 136 -16.83 -11.47 15.28
C GLY A 136 -17.99 -11.39 14.26
N GLU A 137 -18.10 -10.30 13.49
CA GLU A 137 -19.20 -10.10 12.54
C GLU A 137 -18.99 -10.87 11.23
N SER A 138 -17.73 -11.14 10.86
CA SER A 138 -17.36 -11.80 9.60
C SER A 138 -17.62 -13.33 9.57
N GLN A 139 -17.95 -13.96 10.70
CA GLN A 139 -18.23 -15.42 10.78
C GLN A 139 -19.72 -15.79 10.72
N SER A 140 -20.62 -14.83 10.49
CA SER A 140 -22.08 -15.05 10.62
C SER A 140 -22.87 -15.03 9.30
N ILE A 141 -22.26 -15.37 8.15
CA ILE A 141 -22.97 -15.53 6.86
C ILE A 141 -22.62 -16.85 6.20
#